data_AF-A0A9D9XHF6-F1
#
_entry.id   AF-A0A9D9XHF6-F1
#
_cell.length_a   1.000
_cell.length_b   1.000
_cell.length_c   1.000
_cell.angle_alpha   90.00
_cell.angle_beta   90.00
_cell.angle_gamma   90.00
#
_symmetry.space_group_name_H-M   'P 1'
#
loop_
_entity.id
_entity.type
_entity.pdbx_description
1 polymer ?
#
loop_
_entity_poly.entity_id
_entity_poly.type
_entity_poly.pdbx_seq_one_letter_code
_entity_poly.pdbx_strand_id
1 'polypeptide(L)'
;QLRIAKRENLKLFEHATACYHLDDIPAASALLNQTLEMIPDDLAARAYLERCEQRAHENHTHDPSLTKEWHEDYAIGVPEIDEAHRLLLVDMSALANAVRIGAWSLAPPLMAEIQFAAKAAFTAEEELMFQRGYSFIALHTRQHERFFEYFSVLRAEIESGGEDPQYLAFRVKRLLTDWLANHMVTADRHFAHFLRGRTSRAKS
;
A
#
# COMPACT_ATOMS: atom_id res chain seq x y z
N GLN A 1 -8.72 -5.57 -31.83
CA GLN A 1 -7.32 -5.12 -31.98
C GLN A 1 -7.04 -3.90 -31.11
N LEU A 2 -7.66 -2.73 -31.34
CA LEU A 2 -7.41 -1.51 -30.55
C LEU A 2 -7.63 -1.65 -29.02
N ARG A 3 -8.67 -2.36 -28.57
CA ARG A 3 -8.93 -2.58 -27.12
C ARG A 3 -7.90 -3.49 -26.44
N ILE A 4 -7.32 -4.44 -27.18
CA ILE A 4 -6.31 -5.36 -26.66
C ILE A 4 -4.99 -4.61 -26.51
N ALA A 5 -4.57 -3.90 -27.56
CA ALA A 5 -3.37 -3.06 -27.53
C ALA A 5 -3.40 -2.01 -26.40
N LYS A 6 -4.57 -1.38 -26.15
CA LYS A 6 -4.73 -0.46 -25.00
C LYS A 6 -4.56 -1.13 -23.64
N ARG A 7 -5.04 -2.37 -23.49
CA ARG A 7 -4.92 -3.13 -22.23
C ARG A 7 -3.48 -3.58 -21.99
N GLU A 8 -2.82 -4.06 -23.05
CA GLU A 8 -1.41 -4.46 -23.00
C GLU A 8 -0.51 -3.25 -22.71
N ASN A 9 -0.78 -2.11 -23.36
CA ASN A 9 -0.10 -0.85 -23.09
C ASN A 9 -0.28 -0.38 -21.64
N LEU A 10 -1.50 -0.48 -21.08
CA LEU A 10 -1.74 -0.15 -19.68
C LEU A 10 -0.90 -1.03 -18.73
N LYS A 11 -0.88 -2.35 -18.94
CA LYS A 11 -0.06 -3.26 -18.13
C LYS A 11 1.42 -2.91 -18.20
N LEU A 12 1.89 -2.58 -19.39
CA LEU A 12 3.28 -2.20 -19.61
C LEU A 12 3.63 -0.90 -18.90
N PHE A 13 2.77 0.12 -19.02
CA PHE A 13 2.92 1.39 -18.32
C PHE A 13 2.92 1.20 -16.79
N GLU A 14 1.98 0.42 -16.27
CA GLU A 14 1.90 0.10 -14.84
C GLU A 14 3.18 -0.58 -14.34
N HIS A 15 3.71 -1.55 -15.07
CA HIS A 15 4.99 -2.18 -14.74
C HIS A 15 6.13 -1.16 -14.78
N ALA A 16 6.18 -0.31 -15.81
CA ALA A 16 7.21 0.73 -15.91
C ALA A 16 7.19 1.69 -14.71
N THR A 17 6.00 2.09 -14.25
CA THR A 17 5.87 2.91 -13.03
C THR A 17 6.34 2.16 -11.78
N ALA A 18 6.08 0.86 -11.66
CA ALA A 18 6.57 0.04 -10.56
C ALA A 18 8.11 0.06 -10.51
N CYS A 19 8.79 -0.19 -11.64
CA CYS A 19 10.24 -0.10 -11.74
C CYS A 19 10.76 1.27 -11.32
N TYR A 20 10.13 2.36 -11.79
CA TYR A 20 10.51 3.73 -11.41
C TYR A 20 10.42 3.97 -9.89
N HIS A 21 9.32 3.52 -9.28
CA HIS A 21 9.07 3.71 -7.85
C HIS A 21 9.90 2.78 -6.95
N LEU A 22 10.47 1.72 -7.51
CA LEU A 22 11.44 0.82 -6.86
C LEU A 22 12.90 1.13 -7.24
N ASP A 23 13.13 2.27 -7.91
CA ASP A 23 14.45 2.79 -8.32
C ASP A 23 15.21 1.93 -9.35
N ASP A 24 14.49 1.07 -10.08
CA ASP A 24 15.00 0.39 -11.28
C ASP A 24 14.78 1.28 -12.52
N ILE A 25 15.52 2.40 -12.57
CA ILE A 25 15.40 3.41 -13.63
C ILE A 25 15.71 2.87 -15.03
N PRO A 26 16.72 1.98 -15.23
CA PRO A 26 16.95 1.37 -16.54
C PRO A 26 15.75 0.55 -17.03
N ALA A 27 15.17 -0.31 -16.18
CA ALA A 27 13.99 -1.10 -16.54
C ALA A 27 12.77 -0.20 -16.81
N ALA A 28 12.54 0.80 -15.96
CA ALA A 28 11.46 1.78 -16.13
C ALA A 28 11.55 2.48 -17.49
N SER A 29 12.74 3.00 -17.84
CA SER A 29 12.97 3.70 -19.11
C SER A 29 12.74 2.78 -20.31
N ALA A 30 13.18 1.52 -20.24
CA ALA A 30 12.98 0.55 -21.32
C ALA A 30 11.48 0.25 -21.55
N LEU A 31 10.71 0.03 -20.47
CA LEU A 31 9.28 -0.25 -20.55
C LEU A 31 8.46 0.99 -20.98
N LEU A 32 8.86 2.19 -20.56
CA LEU A 32 8.23 3.45 -20.99
C LEU A 32 8.44 3.69 -22.50
N ASN A 33 9.63 3.41 -23.03
CA ASN A 33 9.88 3.51 -24.47
C ASN A 33 8.99 2.53 -25.25
N GLN A 34 8.86 1.28 -24.81
CA GLN A 34 7.94 0.31 -25.42
C GLN A 34 6.46 0.76 -25.32
N THR A 35 6.08 1.43 -24.23
CA THR A 35 4.75 2.03 -24.07
C THR A 35 4.51 3.10 -25.14
N LEU A 36 5.51 3.96 -25.40
CA LEU A 36 5.44 5.00 -26.42
C LEU A 36 5.53 4.48 -27.86
N GLU A 37 6.18 3.34 -28.11
CA GLU A 37 6.14 2.68 -29.41
C GLU A 37 4.71 2.22 -29.77
N MET A 38 3.95 1.76 -28.77
CA MET A 38 2.55 1.36 -28.96
C MET A 38 1.59 2.55 -29.02
N ILE A 39 1.79 3.56 -28.17
CA ILE A 39 0.96 4.77 -28.10
C ILE A 39 1.88 6.00 -27.99
N PRO A 40 2.32 6.57 -29.12
CA PRO A 40 3.28 7.68 -29.14
C PRO A 40 2.81 8.94 -28.40
N ASP A 41 1.50 9.18 -28.33
CA ASP A 41 0.92 10.37 -27.70
C ASP A 41 0.57 10.18 -26.22
N ASP A 42 1.03 9.11 -25.57
CA ASP A 42 0.83 8.90 -24.14
C ASP A 42 1.62 9.91 -23.31
N LEU A 43 0.92 10.95 -22.84
CA LEU A 43 1.51 12.03 -22.04
C LEU A 43 2.04 11.53 -20.69
N ALA A 44 1.43 10.51 -20.10
CA ALA A 44 1.86 9.97 -18.81
C ALA A 44 3.18 9.20 -18.97
N ALA A 45 3.29 8.38 -20.02
CA ALA A 45 4.52 7.67 -20.35
C ALA A 45 5.67 8.65 -20.66
N ARG A 46 5.41 9.72 -21.43
CA ARG A 46 6.41 10.79 -21.69
C ARG A 46 6.87 11.46 -20.40
N ALA A 47 5.94 11.85 -19.53
CA ALA A 47 6.28 12.52 -18.27
C ALA A 47 7.10 11.61 -17.34
N TYR A 48 6.80 10.32 -17.28
CA TYR A 48 7.62 9.37 -16.51
C TYR A 48 9.00 9.14 -17.14
N LEU A 49 9.12 9.15 -18.46
CA LEU A 49 10.40 8.98 -19.14
C LEU A 49 11.31 10.19 -18.89
N GLU A 50 10.77 11.41 -18.97
CA GLU A 50 11.48 12.64 -18.62
C GLU A 50 11.96 12.61 -17.15
N ARG A 51 11.14 12.11 -16.22
CA ARG A 51 11.55 11.92 -14.81
C ARG A 51 12.67 10.89 -14.65
N CYS A 52 12.69 9.84 -15.47
CA CYS A 52 13.79 8.86 -15.46
C CYS A 52 15.10 9.51 -15.88
N GLU A 53 15.08 10.36 -16.91
CA GLU A 53 16.24 11.12 -17.38
C GLU A 53 16.73 12.12 -16.33
N GLN A 54 15.82 12.83 -15.67
CA GLN A 54 16.15 13.78 -14.59
C GLN A 54 16.77 13.09 -13.37
N ARG A 55 16.30 11.89 -13.00
CA ARG A 55 16.87 11.11 -11.88
C ARG A 55 18.33 10.69 -12.09
N ALA A 56 18.79 10.58 -13.33
CA ALA A 56 20.21 10.34 -13.61
C ALA A 56 21.09 11.55 -13.22
N HIS A 57 20.48 12.71 -12.95
CA HIS A 57 21.15 13.99 -12.74
C HIS A 57 20.85 14.65 -11.37
N GLU A 58 19.92 14.12 -10.56
CA GLU A 58 19.51 14.73 -9.28
C GLU A 58 19.35 13.72 -8.12
N ASN A 59 19.67 14.13 -6.89
CA ASN A 59 19.37 13.40 -5.65
C ASN A 59 17.91 13.67 -5.24
N HIS A 60 16.96 12.86 -5.71
CA HIS A 60 15.54 12.99 -5.37
C HIS A 60 15.07 12.08 -4.21
N THR A 61 14.05 12.56 -3.51
CA THR A 61 13.46 12.03 -2.25
C THR A 61 12.43 10.94 -2.48
N HIS A 62 12.66 9.99 -3.38
CA HIS A 62 11.78 8.84 -3.49
C HIS A 62 12.33 7.71 -2.63
N ASP A 63 11.53 7.20 -1.70
CA ASP A 63 11.92 6.06 -0.88
C ASP A 63 11.63 4.76 -1.66
N PRO A 64 12.65 4.07 -2.20
CA PRO A 64 12.45 2.80 -2.87
C PRO A 64 12.19 1.67 -1.87
N SER A 65 12.34 1.94 -0.57
CA SER A 65 12.23 0.92 0.46
C SER A 65 10.84 0.27 0.43
N LEU A 66 10.85 -1.05 0.50
CA LEU A 66 9.65 -1.85 0.73
C LEU A 66 9.31 -1.98 2.21
N THR A 67 10.07 -1.32 3.09
CA THR A 67 9.84 -1.35 4.53
C THR A 67 9.14 -0.09 4.99
N LYS A 68 8.25 -0.26 5.97
CA LYS A 68 7.64 0.85 6.70
C LYS A 68 7.88 0.67 8.18
N GLU A 69 8.64 1.59 8.77
CA GLU A 69 8.90 1.59 10.20
C GLU A 69 7.73 2.19 10.98
N TRP A 70 7.54 1.70 12.21
CA TRP A 70 6.59 2.28 13.15
C TRP A 70 6.97 3.72 13.50
N HIS A 71 5.99 4.61 13.54
CA HIS A 71 6.12 5.94 14.12
C HIS A 71 5.05 6.12 15.18
N GLU A 72 5.35 6.86 16.25
CA GLU A 72 4.39 7.22 17.31
C GLU A 72 3.16 7.98 16.80
N ASP A 73 3.24 8.45 15.55
CA ASP A 73 2.20 9.16 14.84
C ASP A 73 1.05 8.24 14.42
N TYR A 74 1.31 6.93 14.36
CA TYR A 74 0.34 5.87 14.06
C TYR A 74 -0.41 5.40 15.30
N ALA A 75 0.05 5.77 16.49
CA ALA A 75 -0.55 5.29 17.72
C ALA A 75 -1.95 5.89 17.94
N ILE A 76 -2.92 5.01 18.21
CA ILE A 76 -4.24 5.42 18.70
C ILE A 76 -4.28 5.52 20.23
N GLY A 77 -3.29 4.94 20.91
CA GLY A 77 -3.16 4.96 22.36
C GLY A 77 -3.89 3.81 23.05
N VAL A 78 -4.13 2.71 22.32
CA VAL A 78 -4.69 1.46 22.83
C VAL A 78 -3.67 0.37 22.55
N PRO A 79 -2.94 -0.14 23.57
CA PRO A 79 -1.75 -0.98 23.36
C PRO A 79 -1.97 -2.18 22.45
N GLU A 80 -3.11 -2.86 22.58
CA GLU A 80 -3.44 -4.05 21.80
C GLU A 80 -3.64 -3.75 20.31
N ILE A 81 -4.21 -2.58 19.99
CA ILE A 81 -4.44 -2.14 18.62
C ILE A 81 -3.14 -1.59 18.01
N ASP A 82 -2.40 -0.79 18.79
CA ASP A 82 -1.11 -0.25 18.36
C ASP A 82 -0.11 -1.38 18.04
N GLU A 83 -0.15 -2.47 18.80
CA GLU A 83 0.67 -3.66 18.52
C GLU A 83 0.23 -4.40 17.25
N ALA A 84 -1.08 -4.55 17.03
CA ALA A 84 -1.58 -5.14 15.79
C ALA A 84 -1.18 -4.32 14.55
N HIS A 85 -1.19 -2.98 14.65
CA HIS A 85 -0.69 -2.10 13.60
C HIS A 85 0.82 -2.24 13.35
N ARG A 86 1.63 -2.40 14.40
CA ARG A 86 3.08 -2.69 14.24
C ARG A 86 3.30 -3.99 13.48
N LEU A 87 2.61 -5.06 13.86
CA LEU A 87 2.71 -6.36 13.20
C LEU A 87 2.29 -6.26 11.72
N LEU A 88 1.20 -5.54 11.42
CA LEU A 88 0.79 -5.30 10.04
C LEU A 88 1.85 -4.61 9.19
N LEU A 89 2.50 -3.56 9.71
CA LEU A 89 3.60 -2.90 9.00
C LEU A 89 4.75 -3.87 8.71
N VAL A 90 5.12 -4.69 9.69
CA VAL A 90 6.19 -5.70 9.57
C VAL A 90 5.83 -6.75 8.52
N ASP A 91 4.64 -7.34 8.62
CA ASP A 91 4.24 -8.44 7.74
C ASP A 91 4.02 -7.98 6.30
N MET A 92 3.43 -6.79 6.09
CA MET A 92 3.29 -6.21 4.75
C MET A 92 4.64 -5.86 4.14
N SER A 93 5.58 -5.35 4.94
CA SER A 93 6.96 -5.10 4.49
C SER A 93 7.68 -6.40 4.12
N ALA A 94 7.48 -7.46 4.91
CA ALA A 94 8.03 -8.79 4.64
C ALA A 94 7.43 -9.39 3.37
N LEU A 95 6.10 -9.27 3.17
CA LEU A 95 5.41 -9.74 1.97
C LEU A 95 5.94 -9.04 0.72
N ALA A 96 6.07 -7.71 0.75
CA ALA A 96 6.59 -6.95 -0.37
C ALA A 96 8.00 -7.42 -0.76
N ASN A 97 8.88 -7.64 0.22
CA ASN A 97 10.23 -8.14 -0.03
C ASN A 97 10.26 -9.58 -0.54
N ALA A 98 9.47 -10.48 0.05
CA ALA A 98 9.38 -11.88 -0.37
C ALA A 98 8.90 -11.99 -1.83
N VAL A 99 7.87 -11.23 -2.19
CA VAL A 99 7.36 -11.14 -3.56
C VAL A 99 8.44 -10.60 -4.51
N ARG A 100 9.12 -9.50 -4.16
CA ARG A 100 10.14 -8.87 -5.02
C ARG A 100 11.27 -9.84 -5.39
N ILE A 101 11.72 -10.66 -4.46
CA ILE A 101 12.83 -11.61 -4.68
C ILE A 101 12.36 -12.98 -5.18
N GLY A 102 11.06 -13.17 -5.42
CA GLY A 102 10.50 -14.44 -5.86
C GLY A 102 10.51 -15.54 -4.80
N ALA A 103 10.53 -15.19 -3.51
CA ALA A 103 10.44 -16.14 -2.39
C ALA A 103 8.97 -16.57 -2.16
N TRP A 104 8.34 -17.15 -3.18
CA TRP A 104 6.90 -17.43 -3.21
C TRP A 104 6.41 -18.35 -2.10
N SER A 105 7.25 -19.23 -1.57
CA SER A 105 6.90 -20.10 -0.44
C SER A 105 6.60 -19.32 0.84
N LEU A 106 7.12 -18.10 0.99
CA LEU A 106 6.87 -17.23 2.14
C LEU A 106 5.58 -16.42 2.00
N ALA A 107 5.06 -16.23 0.78
CA ALA A 107 3.93 -15.34 0.55
C ALA A 107 2.61 -15.85 1.19
N PRO A 108 2.21 -17.13 1.06
CA PRO A 108 0.97 -17.62 1.68
C PRO A 108 0.89 -17.44 3.20
N PRO A 109 1.90 -17.82 4.01
CA PRO A 109 1.83 -17.59 5.45
C PRO A 109 1.79 -16.09 5.79
N LEU A 110 2.61 -15.25 5.13
CA LEU A 110 2.59 -13.79 5.36
C LEU A 110 1.21 -13.18 5.03
N MET A 111 0.57 -13.61 3.95
CA MET A 111 -0.77 -13.14 3.60
C MET A 111 -1.83 -13.57 4.63
N ALA A 112 -1.67 -14.74 5.24
CA ALA A 112 -2.55 -15.20 6.31
C ALA A 112 -2.37 -14.38 7.60
N GLU A 113 -1.12 -14.09 7.99
CA GLU A 113 -0.82 -13.25 9.14
C GLU A 113 -1.34 -11.82 8.95
N ILE A 114 -1.14 -11.20 7.78
CA ILE A 114 -1.68 -9.87 7.47
C ILE A 114 -3.21 -9.86 7.58
N GLN A 115 -3.89 -10.85 7.01
CA GLN A 115 -5.35 -10.95 7.08
C GLN A 115 -5.83 -11.05 8.53
N PHE A 116 -5.15 -11.87 9.35
CA PHE A 116 -5.47 -12.06 10.74
C PHE A 116 -5.26 -10.79 11.57
N ALA A 117 -4.08 -10.18 11.47
CA ALA A 117 -3.72 -8.97 12.20
C ALA A 117 -4.63 -7.78 11.82
N ALA A 118 -4.95 -7.61 10.52
CA ALA A 118 -5.85 -6.57 10.04
C ALA A 118 -7.26 -6.78 10.59
N LYS A 119 -7.75 -8.02 10.56
CA LYS A 119 -9.09 -8.32 11.06
C LYS A 119 -9.18 -8.09 12.57
N ALA A 120 -8.14 -8.47 13.32
CA ALA A 120 -8.06 -8.23 14.75
C ALA A 120 -8.06 -6.73 15.10
N ALA A 121 -7.18 -5.95 14.46
CA ALA A 121 -7.07 -4.51 14.67
C ALA A 121 -8.38 -3.78 14.34
N PHE A 122 -8.90 -3.97 13.12
CA PHE A 122 -10.09 -3.25 12.65
C PHE A 122 -11.35 -3.62 13.43
N THR A 123 -11.50 -4.88 13.84
CA THR A 123 -12.65 -5.28 14.66
C THR A 123 -12.57 -4.65 16.05
N ALA A 124 -11.40 -4.67 16.68
CA ALA A 124 -11.20 -4.05 18.00
C ALA A 124 -11.43 -2.52 17.94
N GLU A 125 -10.97 -1.87 16.88
CA GLU A 125 -11.23 -0.45 16.63
C GLU A 125 -12.71 -0.14 16.47
N GLU A 126 -13.41 -0.87 15.61
CA GLU A 126 -14.83 -0.68 15.34
C GLU A 126 -15.68 -0.89 16.60
N GLU A 127 -15.38 -1.94 17.38
CA GLU A 127 -16.02 -2.19 18.67
C GLU A 127 -15.79 -1.03 19.64
N LEU A 128 -14.55 -0.52 19.72
CA LEU A 128 -14.23 0.63 20.57
C LEU A 128 -14.92 1.91 20.08
N MET A 129 -14.94 2.16 18.77
CA MET A 129 -15.66 3.29 18.17
C MET A 129 -17.15 3.25 18.52
N PHE A 130 -17.76 2.07 18.43
CA PHE A 130 -19.16 1.85 18.76
C PHE A 130 -19.41 2.14 20.25
N GLN A 131 -18.63 1.52 21.14
CA GLN A 131 -18.75 1.70 22.59
C GLN A 131 -18.56 3.15 23.03
N ARG A 132 -17.70 3.91 22.34
CA ARG A 132 -17.41 5.30 22.67
C ARG A 132 -18.32 6.32 21.98
N GLY A 133 -19.20 5.86 21.08
CA GLY A 133 -20.14 6.71 20.34
C GLY A 133 -19.45 7.61 19.32
N TYR A 134 -18.43 7.09 18.62
CA TYR A 134 -17.69 7.82 17.59
C TYR A 134 -18.56 8.04 16.33
N SER A 135 -18.81 9.31 15.99
CA SER A 135 -19.81 9.68 14.96
C SER A 135 -19.44 9.26 13.52
N PHE A 136 -18.16 9.00 13.25
CA PHE A 136 -17.67 8.66 11.90
C PHE A 136 -17.43 7.16 11.71
N ILE A 137 -17.90 6.31 12.62
CA ILE A 137 -17.71 4.84 12.56
C ILE A 137 -18.09 4.25 11.20
N ALA A 138 -19.23 4.63 10.62
CA ALA A 138 -19.68 4.08 9.34
C ALA A 138 -18.72 4.38 8.17
N LEU A 139 -18.11 5.58 8.16
CA LEU A 139 -17.11 5.92 7.16
C LEU A 139 -15.81 5.13 7.39
N HIS A 140 -15.41 5.00 8.65
CA HIS A 140 -14.20 4.30 9.05
C HIS A 140 -14.28 2.80 8.70
N THR A 141 -15.35 2.10 9.09
CA THR A 141 -15.60 0.69 8.73
C THR A 141 -15.57 0.47 7.23
N ARG A 142 -16.12 1.40 6.43
CA ARG A 142 -16.07 1.29 4.96
C ARG A 142 -14.63 1.40 4.42
N GLN A 143 -13.74 2.13 5.08
CA GLN A 143 -12.33 2.15 4.72
C GLN A 143 -11.71 0.77 4.99
N HIS A 144 -11.96 0.17 6.15
CA HIS A 144 -11.50 -1.19 6.48
C HIS A 144 -11.99 -2.24 5.49
N GLU A 145 -13.25 -2.20 5.09
CA GLU A 145 -13.81 -3.10 4.06
C GLU A 145 -13.02 -3.01 2.74
N ARG A 146 -12.69 -1.78 2.30
CA ARG A 146 -11.89 -1.55 1.09
C ARG A 146 -10.47 -2.10 1.20
N PHE A 147 -9.87 -2.10 2.39
CA PHE A 147 -8.57 -2.75 2.56
C PHE A 147 -8.65 -4.23 2.20
N PHE A 148 -9.66 -4.94 2.71
CA PHE A 148 -9.83 -6.36 2.41
C PHE A 148 -10.18 -6.62 0.94
N GLU A 149 -10.94 -5.72 0.30
CA GLU A 149 -11.18 -5.79 -1.15
C GLU A 149 -9.86 -5.70 -1.93
N TYR A 150 -9.03 -4.70 -1.65
CA TYR A 150 -7.74 -4.52 -2.32
C TYR A 150 -6.76 -5.64 -2.01
N PHE A 151 -6.70 -6.07 -0.75
CA PHE A 151 -5.84 -7.16 -0.31
C PHE A 151 -6.22 -8.49 -0.97
N SER A 152 -7.52 -8.79 -1.10
CA SER A 152 -8.00 -10.00 -1.76
C SER A 152 -7.64 -10.04 -3.25
N VAL A 153 -7.72 -8.90 -3.95
CA VAL A 153 -7.30 -8.81 -5.36
C VAL A 153 -5.80 -9.05 -5.49
N LEU A 154 -5.00 -8.37 -4.66
CA LEU A 154 -3.55 -8.51 -4.66
C LEU A 154 -3.09 -9.93 -4.33
N ARG A 155 -3.75 -10.57 -3.36
CA ARG A 155 -3.51 -11.98 -3.02
C ARG A 155 -3.73 -12.89 -4.21
N ALA A 156 -4.85 -12.74 -4.92
CA ALA A 156 -5.15 -13.56 -6.08
C ALA A 156 -4.12 -13.39 -7.21
N GLU A 157 -3.62 -12.17 -7.42
CA GLU A 157 -2.57 -11.90 -8.41
C GLU A 157 -1.24 -12.54 -8.03
N ILE A 158 -0.83 -12.46 -6.76
CA ILE A 158 0.37 -13.13 -6.23
C ILE A 158 0.25 -14.64 -6.39
N GLU A 159 -0.89 -15.23 -5.99
CA GLU A 159 -1.13 -16.67 -6.06
C GLU A 159 -1.22 -17.19 -7.50
N SER A 160 -1.64 -16.36 -8.46
CA SER A 160 -1.70 -16.74 -9.88
C SER A 160 -0.32 -16.96 -10.51
N GLY A 161 0.73 -16.32 -9.98
CA GLY A 161 2.08 -16.36 -10.52
C GLY A 161 2.23 -15.79 -11.95
N GLY A 162 1.21 -15.08 -12.46
CA GLY A 162 1.16 -14.61 -13.84
C GLY A 162 1.65 -13.18 -14.07
N GLU A 163 1.96 -12.44 -13.00
CA GLU A 163 2.39 -11.04 -13.06
C GLU A 163 3.86 -10.90 -12.63
N ASP A 164 4.49 -9.80 -13.03
CA ASP A 164 5.89 -9.54 -12.71
C ASP A 164 6.13 -9.34 -11.19
N PRO A 165 7.21 -9.91 -10.60
CA PRO A 165 7.48 -9.81 -9.17
C PRO A 165 7.74 -8.37 -8.69
N GLN A 166 8.41 -7.52 -9.47
CA GLN A 166 8.63 -6.11 -9.13
C GLN A 166 7.30 -5.35 -9.13
N TYR A 167 6.44 -5.60 -10.12
CA TYR A 167 5.10 -5.01 -10.18
C TYR A 167 4.25 -5.41 -8.96
N LEU A 168 4.20 -6.70 -8.62
CA LEU A 168 3.45 -7.20 -7.46
C LEU A 168 4.00 -6.62 -6.15
N ALA A 169 5.32 -6.57 -5.97
CA ALA A 169 5.95 -5.98 -4.79
C ALA A 169 5.62 -4.50 -4.63
N PHE A 170 5.63 -3.74 -5.73
CA PHE A 170 5.20 -2.35 -5.74
C PHE A 170 3.73 -2.20 -5.34
N ARG A 171 2.85 -3.11 -5.78
CA ARG A 171 1.45 -3.09 -5.35
C ARG A 171 1.26 -3.38 -3.87
N VAL A 172 2.02 -4.32 -3.30
CA VAL A 172 2.06 -4.53 -1.85
C VAL A 172 2.52 -3.26 -1.14
N LYS A 173 3.61 -2.64 -1.62
CA LYS A 173 4.13 -1.36 -1.08
C LYS A 173 3.05 -0.27 -1.10
N ARG A 174 2.30 -0.12 -2.20
CA ARG A 174 1.23 0.89 -2.29
C ARG A 174 0.11 0.64 -1.31
N LEU A 175 -0.31 -0.61 -1.12
CA LEU A 175 -1.32 -0.93 -0.09
C LEU A 175 -0.78 -0.60 1.31
N LEU A 176 0.51 -0.82 1.57
CA LEU A 176 1.17 -0.47 2.81
C LEU A 176 1.29 1.05 3.01
N THR A 177 1.75 1.81 2.02
CA THR A 177 2.05 3.24 2.17
C THR A 177 0.86 4.13 1.90
N ASP A 178 0.17 3.92 0.78
CA ASP A 178 -0.89 4.80 0.28
C ASP A 178 -2.22 4.53 1.01
N TRP A 179 -2.40 3.30 1.50
CA TRP A 179 -3.57 2.92 2.28
C TRP A 179 -3.25 2.80 3.77
N LEU A 180 -2.48 1.79 4.23
CA LEU A 180 -2.39 1.47 5.67
C LEU A 180 -1.73 2.58 6.48
N ALA A 181 -0.52 3.01 6.10
CA ALA A 181 0.18 4.08 6.80
C ALA A 181 -0.58 5.41 6.74
N ASN A 182 -1.21 5.71 5.60
CA ASN A 182 -2.04 6.90 5.45
C ASN A 182 -3.32 6.83 6.30
N HIS A 183 -3.94 5.66 6.41
CA HIS A 183 -5.12 5.44 7.24
C HIS A 183 -4.82 5.74 8.71
N MET A 184 -3.71 5.20 9.23
CA MET A 184 -3.25 5.44 10.60
C MET A 184 -3.03 6.92 10.91
N VAL A 185 -2.39 7.68 10.02
CA VAL A 185 -2.13 9.12 10.25
C VAL A 185 -3.32 10.04 9.98
N THR A 186 -4.41 9.51 9.43
CA THR A 186 -5.61 10.28 9.10
C THR A 186 -6.84 9.84 9.88
N ALA A 187 -7.41 8.68 9.54
CA ALA A 187 -8.66 8.18 10.12
C ALA A 187 -8.46 7.75 11.59
N ASP A 188 -7.44 6.92 11.84
CA ASP A 188 -7.19 6.35 13.16
C ASP A 188 -6.70 7.44 14.10
N ARG A 189 -5.86 8.36 13.61
CA ARG A 189 -5.48 9.56 14.33
C ARG A 189 -6.68 10.43 14.72
N HIS A 190 -7.64 10.63 13.81
CA HIS A 190 -8.86 11.38 14.15
C HIS A 190 -9.64 10.69 15.26
N PHE A 191 -9.76 9.35 15.20
CA PHE A 191 -10.35 8.56 16.28
C PHE A 191 -9.56 8.68 17.59
N ALA A 192 -8.23 8.63 17.55
CA ALA A 192 -7.34 8.81 18.70
C ALA A 192 -7.55 10.18 19.37
N HIS A 193 -7.70 11.25 18.58
CA HIS A 193 -8.04 12.58 19.12
C HIS A 193 -9.40 12.58 19.82
N PHE A 194 -10.40 11.91 19.26
CA PHE A 194 -11.71 11.75 19.90
C PHE A 194 -11.61 10.99 21.24
N LEU A 195 -10.82 9.91 21.31
CA LEU A 195 -10.59 9.16 22.55
C LEU A 195 -9.96 10.04 23.64
N ARG A 196 -8.92 10.80 23.29
CA ARG A 196 -8.23 11.75 24.20
C ARG A 196 -9.14 12.87 24.70
N GLY A 197 -10.02 13.40 23.84
CA GLY A 197 -10.98 14.44 24.21
C GLY A 197 -12.05 13.99 25.21
N ARG A 198 -12.31 12.68 25.33
CA ARG A 198 -13.25 12.12 26.30
C ARG A 198 -12.60 11.76 27.63
N THR A 199 -11.33 11.36 27.65
CA THR A 199 -10.61 11.06 28.91
C THR A 199 -10.36 12.31 29.76
N SER A 200 -10.24 13.49 29.17
CA SER A 200 -10.14 14.75 29.93
C SER A 200 -11.48 15.18 30.58
N ARG A 201 -12.61 14.77 30.01
CA ARG A 201 -13.95 15.17 30.46
C ARG A 201 -14.54 14.28 31.55
N ALA A 202 -13.96 13.10 31.78
CA ALA A 202 -14.38 12.16 32.82
C ALA A 202 -13.68 12.37 34.18
N LYS A 203 -12.81 13.40 34.31
CA LYS A 203 -12.12 13.78 35.55
C LYS A 203 -12.72 15.00 36.26
N SER A 204 -13.96 15.38 35.95
CA SER A 204 -14.70 16.47 36.62
C SER A 204 -15.91 15.95 37.36
#